data_AF-A0A381RX90-F1
#
_entry.id   AF-A0A381RX90-F1
#
_cell.length_a   1.000
_cell.length_b   1.000
_cell.length_c   1.000
_cell.angle_alpha   90.00
_cell.angle_beta   90.00
_cell.angle_gamma   90.00
#
_symmetry.space_group_name_H-M   'P 1'
#
loop_
_entity.id
_entity.type
_entity.pdbx_description
1 polymer ?
#
loop_
_entity_poly.entity_id
_entity_poly.type
_entity_poly.pdbx_seq_one_letter_code
_entity_poly.pdbx_strand_id
1 'polypeptide(L)'
;MQEILDYFDTIESSTRSIFLVSGLALFLSLETIIPLFKMDYNKFRHAGINLTFTLITLIVNLIGALLIAAAVNFNLENNTGMLYLIGDLSPWIYVILGLIFLDLIGAWLIHWIEHRVKWMWKFHLIHHTDPSVDVTSGLRHHPGENIFRLMFTSLAVLVTGASLGLVMLYQTISAFFAALT
;
A
#
# COMPACT_ATOMS: atom_id res chain seq x y z
N MET A 1 22.00 -0.82 -0.19
CA MET A 1 20.73 -0.09 -0.34
C MET A 1 20.67 0.84 -1.51
N GLN A 2 21.75 1.52 -1.90
CA GLN A 2 21.68 2.39 -3.07
C GLN A 2 21.24 1.62 -4.32
N GLU A 3 21.86 0.47 -4.61
CA GLU A 3 21.46 -0.42 -5.71
C GLU A 3 19.99 -0.85 -5.66
N ILE A 4 19.44 -1.05 -4.46
CA ILE A 4 18.02 -1.40 -4.28
C ILE A 4 17.14 -0.21 -4.63
N LEU A 5 17.48 0.99 -4.16
CA LEU A 5 16.74 2.20 -4.50
C LEU A 5 16.77 2.47 -6.01
N ASP A 6 17.93 2.35 -6.64
CA ASP A 6 18.10 2.58 -8.08
C ASP A 6 17.30 1.56 -8.91
N TYR A 7 17.25 0.30 -8.47
CA TYR A 7 16.40 -0.72 -9.07
C TYR A 7 14.91 -0.37 -8.95
N PHE A 8 14.45 0.02 -7.77
CA PHE A 8 13.04 0.37 -7.56
C PHE A 8 12.63 1.70 -8.22
N ASP A 9 13.59 2.58 -8.50
CA ASP A 9 13.34 3.83 -9.24
C ASP A 9 12.95 3.56 -10.70
N THR A 10 13.48 2.48 -11.27
CA THR A 10 13.32 2.09 -12.67
C THR A 10 12.56 0.78 -12.86
N ILE A 11 11.94 0.26 -11.80
CA ILE A 11 11.27 -1.04 -11.82
C ILE A 11 10.16 -1.10 -12.87
N GLU A 12 10.22 -2.10 -13.73
CA GLU A 12 9.21 -2.30 -14.77
C GLU A 12 7.83 -2.63 -14.16
N SER A 13 6.78 -2.10 -14.78
CA SER A 13 5.38 -2.40 -14.41
C SER A 13 5.06 -3.90 -14.47
N SER A 14 5.70 -4.64 -15.39
CA SER A 14 5.62 -6.11 -15.49
C SER A 14 6.07 -6.79 -14.20
N THR A 15 7.24 -6.40 -13.70
CA THR A 15 7.84 -6.95 -12.49
C THR A 15 7.04 -6.61 -11.24
N ARG A 16 6.50 -5.38 -11.17
CA ARG A 16 5.57 -4.98 -10.10
C ARG A 16 4.33 -5.87 -10.07
N SER A 17 3.71 -6.10 -11.23
CA SER A 17 2.56 -7.00 -11.34
C SER A 17 2.91 -8.43 -10.92
N ILE A 18 4.12 -8.91 -11.25
CA ILE A 18 4.59 -10.23 -10.80
C ILE A 18 4.68 -10.28 -9.27
N PHE A 19 5.25 -9.28 -8.59
CA PHE A 19 5.30 -9.26 -7.13
C PHE A 19 3.91 -9.30 -6.49
N LEU A 20 2.96 -8.51 -7.01
CA LEU A 20 1.58 -8.48 -6.51
C LEU A 20 0.87 -9.82 -6.70
N VAL A 21 0.93 -10.38 -7.91
CA VAL A 21 0.23 -11.63 -8.25
C VAL A 21 0.87 -12.83 -7.54
N SER A 22 2.20 -12.89 -7.48
CA SER A 22 2.91 -13.99 -6.81
C SER A 22 2.71 -13.99 -5.30
N GLY A 23 2.69 -12.81 -4.65
CA GLY A 23 2.38 -12.69 -3.23
C GLY A 23 0.98 -13.22 -2.90
N LEU A 24 -0.03 -12.76 -3.65
CA LEU A 24 -1.41 -13.24 -3.48
C LEU A 24 -1.53 -14.75 -3.75
N ALA A 25 -0.91 -15.25 -4.83
CA ALA A 25 -0.93 -16.67 -5.17
C ALA A 25 -0.25 -17.53 -4.10
N LEU A 26 0.86 -17.05 -3.53
CA LEU A 26 1.58 -17.72 -2.44
C LEU A 26 0.66 -17.88 -1.22
N PHE A 27 0.04 -16.79 -0.74
CA PHE A 27 -0.80 -16.85 0.46
C PHE A 27 -2.09 -17.65 0.23
N LEU A 28 -2.73 -17.53 -0.93
CA LEU A 28 -3.88 -18.37 -1.29
C LEU A 28 -3.53 -19.86 -1.30
N SER A 29 -2.34 -20.21 -1.81
CA SER A 29 -1.86 -21.59 -1.81
C SER A 29 -1.58 -22.08 -0.39
N LEU A 30 -0.93 -21.26 0.44
CA LEU A 30 -0.65 -21.59 1.83
C LEU A 30 -1.93 -21.80 2.63
N GLU A 31 -2.92 -20.90 2.52
CA GLU A 31 -4.21 -21.05 3.19
C GLU A 31 -4.96 -22.31 2.73
N THR A 32 -4.86 -22.66 1.45
CA THR A 32 -5.52 -23.86 0.90
C THR A 32 -4.87 -25.15 1.39
N ILE A 33 -3.54 -25.18 1.52
CA ILE A 33 -2.79 -26.38 1.93
C ILE A 33 -2.81 -26.55 3.45
N ILE A 34 -2.69 -25.46 4.21
CA ILE A 34 -2.57 -25.47 5.67
C ILE A 34 -3.56 -24.44 6.28
N PRO A 35 -4.89 -24.69 6.18
CA PRO A 35 -5.88 -23.76 6.73
C PRO A 35 -5.87 -23.78 8.26
N LEU A 36 -5.76 -22.60 8.89
CA LEU A 36 -5.94 -22.47 10.33
C LEU A 36 -7.40 -22.72 10.73
N PHE A 37 -8.34 -22.20 9.94
CA PHE A 37 -9.79 -22.38 10.11
C PHE A 37 -10.41 -22.92 8.82
N LYS A 38 -11.38 -23.83 8.98
CA LYS A 38 -12.19 -24.34 7.87
C LYS A 38 -13.55 -23.65 7.92
N MET A 39 -13.80 -22.76 6.97
CA MET A 39 -15.09 -22.07 6.82
C MET A 39 -15.88 -22.68 5.66
N ASP A 40 -17.20 -22.80 5.82
CA ASP A 40 -18.10 -23.28 4.78
C ASP A 40 -18.69 -22.11 3.98
N TYR A 41 -18.07 -21.79 2.85
CA TYR A 41 -18.50 -20.74 1.93
C TYR A 41 -17.95 -20.99 0.52
N ASN A 42 -18.51 -20.30 -0.47
CA ASN A 42 -18.03 -20.37 -1.85
C ASN A 42 -16.83 -19.41 -2.05
N LYS A 43 -15.60 -19.95 -1.95
CA LYS A 43 -14.35 -19.20 -2.11
C LYS A 43 -14.26 -18.42 -3.42
N PHE A 44 -14.69 -19.00 -4.54
CA PHE A 44 -14.62 -18.34 -5.85
C PHE A 44 -15.53 -17.12 -5.94
N ARG A 45 -16.77 -17.24 -5.44
CA ARG A 45 -17.73 -16.13 -5.42
C ARG A 45 -17.26 -15.01 -4.48
N HIS A 46 -16.73 -15.37 -3.32
CA HIS A 46 -16.21 -14.42 -2.34
C HIS A 46 -14.97 -13.68 -2.87
N ALA A 47 -13.98 -14.40 -3.39
CA ALA A 47 -12.80 -13.80 -4.02
C ALA A 47 -13.19 -12.89 -5.19
N GLY A 48 -14.18 -13.25 -6.01
CA GLY A 48 -14.66 -12.40 -7.10
C GLY A 48 -15.21 -11.04 -6.63
N ILE A 49 -15.92 -11.01 -5.50
CA ILE A 49 -16.41 -9.76 -4.89
C ILE A 49 -15.22 -8.94 -4.39
N ASN A 50 -14.30 -9.56 -3.63
CA ASN A 50 -13.14 -8.86 -3.06
C ASN A 50 -12.22 -8.30 -4.16
N LEU A 51 -11.94 -9.09 -5.19
CA LEU A 51 -11.16 -8.66 -6.35
C LEU A 51 -11.83 -7.53 -7.15
N THR A 52 -13.16 -7.41 -7.12
CA THR A 52 -13.85 -6.24 -7.72
C THR A 52 -13.47 -4.95 -6.99
N PHE A 53 -13.41 -4.96 -5.66
CA PHE A 53 -12.91 -3.83 -4.88
C PHE A 53 -11.42 -3.58 -5.13
N THR A 54 -10.62 -4.64 -5.25
CA THR A 54 -9.19 -4.53 -5.59
C THR A 54 -8.98 -3.89 -6.96
N LEU A 55 -9.79 -4.23 -7.97
CA LEU A 55 -9.72 -3.61 -9.29
C LEU A 55 -10.05 -2.11 -9.23
N ILE A 56 -11.05 -1.71 -8.43
CA ILE A 56 -11.35 -0.29 -8.23
C ILE A 56 -10.17 0.41 -7.53
N THR A 57 -9.58 -0.24 -6.52
CA THR A 57 -8.38 0.25 -5.83
C THR A 57 -7.22 0.47 -6.81
N LEU A 58 -6.99 -0.47 -7.72
CA LEU A 58 -5.98 -0.35 -8.76
C LEU A 58 -6.25 0.86 -9.68
N ILE A 59 -7.49 1.07 -10.11
CA ILE A 59 -7.84 2.24 -10.94
C ILE A 59 -7.60 3.56 -10.20
N VAL A 60 -8.01 3.64 -8.93
CA VAL A 60 -7.75 4.84 -8.10
C VAL A 60 -6.25 5.07 -7.94
N ASN A 61 -5.46 4.01 -7.70
CA ASN A 61 -4.02 4.10 -7.55
C ASN A 61 -3.30 4.45 -8.85
N LEU A 62 -3.79 4.03 -10.02
CA LEU A 62 -3.25 4.43 -11.31
C LEU A 62 -3.42 5.94 -11.54
N ILE A 63 -4.58 6.49 -11.21
CA ILE A 63 -4.81 7.94 -11.24
C ILE A 63 -3.95 8.64 -10.19
N GLY A 64 -3.89 8.07 -8.99
CA GLY A 64 -3.12 8.56 -7.86
C GLY A 64 -1.60 8.53 -8.05
N ALA A 65 -1.09 7.69 -8.96
CA ALA A 65 0.32 7.65 -9.29
C ALA A 65 0.83 9.00 -9.81
N LEU A 66 -0.01 9.77 -10.52
CA LEU A 66 0.31 11.13 -10.95
C LEU A 66 0.49 12.08 -9.76
N LEU A 67 -0.36 11.95 -8.74
CA LEU A 67 -0.28 12.78 -7.53
C LEU A 67 0.96 12.45 -6.70
N ILE A 68 1.27 11.17 -6.55
CA ILE A 68 2.49 10.71 -5.87
C ILE A 68 3.73 11.19 -6.63
N ALA A 69 3.78 11.04 -7.95
CA ALA A 69 4.89 11.51 -8.77
C ALA A 69 5.05 13.04 -8.67
N ALA A 70 3.95 13.79 -8.67
CA ALA A 70 3.98 15.24 -8.46
C ALA A 70 4.55 15.61 -7.08
N ALA A 71 4.20 14.88 -6.03
CA ALA A 71 4.76 15.07 -4.69
C ALA A 71 6.27 14.79 -4.63
N VAL A 72 6.73 13.72 -5.29
CA VAL A 72 8.16 13.43 -5.42
C VAL A 72 8.87 14.56 -6.16
N ASN A 73 8.39 14.96 -7.34
CA ASN A 73 8.98 16.02 -8.14
C ASN A 73 9.03 17.35 -7.40
N PHE A 74 7.96 17.71 -6.69
CA PHE A 74 7.92 18.90 -5.85
C PHE A 74 9.07 18.90 -4.83
N ASN A 75 9.27 17.79 -4.12
CA ASN A 75 10.36 17.68 -3.16
C ASN A 75 11.75 17.73 -3.79
N LEU A 76 11.92 17.10 -4.95
CA LEU A 76 13.18 17.13 -5.70
C LEU A 76 13.54 18.55 -6.18
N GLU A 77 12.57 19.28 -6.73
CA GLU A 77 12.79 20.64 -7.25
C GLU A 77 13.01 21.67 -6.14
N ASN A 78 12.33 21.51 -5.00
CA ASN A 78 12.35 22.49 -3.91
C ASN A 78 13.30 22.11 -2.78
N ASN A 79 13.98 20.96 -2.86
CA ASN A 79 14.86 20.48 -1.82
C ASN A 79 14.14 20.39 -0.45
N THR A 80 12.93 19.83 -0.46
CA THR A 80 12.05 19.71 0.72
C THR A 80 11.89 18.26 1.19
N GLY A 81 11.32 18.12 2.39
CA GLY A 81 11.05 16.83 3.02
C GLY A 81 12.07 16.47 4.10
N MET A 82 11.61 15.78 5.13
CA MET A 82 12.41 15.46 6.32
C MET A 82 13.72 14.75 6.00
N LEU A 83 13.70 13.77 5.09
CA LEU A 83 14.90 12.99 4.73
C LEU A 83 15.95 13.85 4.03
N TYR A 84 15.53 14.85 3.24
CA TYR A 84 16.43 15.82 2.64
C TYR A 84 17.00 16.76 3.72
N LEU A 85 16.14 17.31 4.57
CA LEU A 85 16.53 18.29 5.60
C LEU A 85 17.49 17.73 6.65
N ILE A 86 17.43 16.44 6.95
CA ILE A 86 18.36 15.78 7.87
C ILE A 86 19.79 15.78 7.28
N GLY A 87 19.93 15.68 5.95
CA GLY A 87 21.22 15.66 5.26
C GLY A 87 22.07 14.42 5.53
N ASP A 88 22.96 14.07 4.59
CA ASP A 88 24.03 13.07 4.73
C ASP A 88 23.63 11.72 5.35
N LEU A 89 22.41 11.25 5.07
CA LEU A 89 21.94 9.95 5.53
C LEU A 89 22.63 8.82 4.74
N SER A 90 23.20 7.85 5.45
CA SER A 90 23.62 6.60 4.79
C SER A 90 22.42 5.94 4.11
N PRO A 91 22.60 5.25 2.97
CA PRO A 91 21.48 4.67 2.22
C PRO A 91 20.58 3.73 3.04
N TRP A 92 21.13 3.00 4.02
CA TRP A 92 20.33 2.13 4.89
C TRP A 92 19.44 2.92 5.86
N ILE A 93 19.96 3.99 6.46
CA ILE A 93 19.19 4.85 7.37
C ILE A 93 18.12 5.60 6.58
N TYR A 94 18.44 6.11 5.38
CA TYR A 94 17.47 6.75 4.49
C TYR A 94 16.27 5.84 4.23
N VAL A 95 16.51 4.56 3.87
CA VAL A 95 15.41 3.62 3.61
C VAL A 95 14.64 3.29 4.89
N ILE A 96 15.30 2.98 6.00
CA ILE A 96 14.60 2.61 7.23
C ILE A 96 13.71 3.75 7.72
N LEU A 97 14.23 4.98 7.80
CA LEU A 97 13.43 6.15 8.19
C LEU A 97 12.31 6.40 7.20
N GLY A 98 12.60 6.30 5.90
CA GLY A 98 11.63 6.42 4.83
C GLY A 98 10.46 5.45 4.99
N LEU A 99 10.74 4.16 5.15
CA LEU A 99 9.72 3.14 5.36
C LEU A 99 8.89 3.40 6.62
N ILE A 100 9.54 3.77 7.74
CA ILE A 100 8.85 4.08 9.00
C ILE A 100 7.87 5.24 8.81
N PHE A 101 8.30 6.36 8.21
CA PHE A 101 7.45 7.53 8.08
C PHE A 101 6.38 7.38 6.98
N LEU A 102 6.70 6.68 5.88
CA LEU A 102 5.72 6.34 4.85
C LEU A 102 4.62 5.44 5.43
N ASP A 103 4.97 4.44 6.23
CA ASP A 103 3.99 3.59 6.93
C ASP A 103 3.20 4.38 7.97
N LEU A 104 3.89 5.11 8.85
CA LEU A 104 3.28 5.84 9.95
C LEU A 104 2.21 6.82 9.46
N ILE A 105 2.50 7.58 8.39
CA ILE A 105 1.59 8.59 7.85
C ILE A 105 0.64 7.99 6.81
N GLY A 106 1.18 7.26 5.83
CA GLY A 106 0.46 6.78 4.65
C GLY A 106 -0.44 5.58 4.90
N ALA A 107 -0.14 4.76 5.91
CA ALA A 107 -0.94 3.59 6.28
C ALA A 107 -1.53 3.71 7.69
N TRP A 108 -0.69 3.79 8.72
CA TRP A 108 -1.12 3.70 10.11
C TRP A 108 -2.02 4.86 10.54
N LEU A 109 -1.60 6.11 10.28
CA LEU A 109 -2.33 7.30 10.73
C LEU A 109 -3.70 7.40 10.07
N ILE A 110 -3.78 7.23 8.75
CA ILE A 110 -5.06 7.28 8.05
C ILE A 110 -5.98 6.16 8.52
N HIS A 111 -5.47 4.94 8.68
CA HIS A 111 -6.26 3.82 9.17
C HIS A 111 -6.79 4.09 10.58
N TRP A 112 -5.97 4.63 11.48
CA TRP A 112 -6.41 5.06 12.80
C TRP A 112 -7.48 6.15 12.73
N ILE A 113 -7.32 7.15 11.86
CA ILE A 113 -8.33 8.20 11.65
C ILE A 113 -9.65 7.59 11.15
N GLU A 114 -9.60 6.66 10.20
CA GLU A 114 -10.78 5.98 9.65
C GLU A 114 -11.55 5.22 10.73
N HIS A 115 -10.86 4.62 11.70
CA HIS A 115 -11.48 3.98 12.86
C HIS A 115 -12.06 4.97 13.88
N ARG A 116 -11.56 6.20 13.97
CA ARG A 116 -11.94 7.17 15.01
C ARG A 116 -12.97 8.20 14.53
N VAL A 117 -12.96 8.54 13.24
CA VAL A 117 -13.85 9.54 12.65
C VAL A 117 -15.08 8.85 12.06
N LYS A 118 -16.24 9.09 12.69
CA LYS A 118 -17.51 8.37 12.40
C LYS A 118 -17.91 8.30 10.93
N TRP A 119 -17.67 9.36 10.15
CA TRP A 119 -18.07 9.37 8.75
C TRP A 119 -17.06 8.63 7.84
N MET A 120 -15.77 8.66 8.19
CA MET A 120 -14.72 7.89 7.50
C MET A 120 -14.87 6.39 7.79
N TRP A 121 -15.22 6.06 9.04
CA TRP A 121 -15.53 4.69 9.45
C TRP A 121 -16.59 4.04 8.56
N LYS A 122 -17.59 4.79 8.07
CA LYS A 122 -18.62 4.22 7.18
C LYS A 122 -18.05 3.67 5.88
N PHE A 123 -16.97 4.26 5.37
CA PHE A 123 -16.26 3.73 4.20
C PHE A 123 -15.43 2.51 4.58
N HIS A 124 -14.69 2.62 5.69
CA HIS A 124 -13.82 1.56 6.18
C HIS A 124 -14.57 0.32 6.68
N LEU A 125 -15.85 0.47 7.03
CA LEU A 125 -16.71 -0.61 7.50
C LEU A 125 -16.79 -1.78 6.50
N ILE A 126 -16.69 -1.51 5.20
CA ILE A 126 -16.75 -2.57 4.16
C ILE A 126 -15.62 -3.57 4.31
N HIS A 127 -14.42 -3.10 4.69
CA HIS A 127 -13.28 -3.96 4.98
C HIS A 127 -13.52 -4.78 6.26
N HIS A 128 -14.04 -4.16 7.31
CA HIS A 128 -14.31 -4.82 8.61
C HIS A 128 -15.57 -5.69 8.66
N THR A 129 -16.33 -5.78 7.57
CA THR A 129 -17.59 -6.55 7.50
C THR A 129 -17.53 -7.63 6.43
N ASP A 130 -16.36 -8.26 6.29
CA ASP A 130 -16.23 -9.48 5.49
C ASP A 130 -16.95 -10.66 6.16
N PRO A 131 -17.96 -11.27 5.53
CA PRO A 131 -18.63 -12.46 6.08
C PRO A 131 -17.72 -13.69 6.15
N SER A 132 -16.57 -13.70 5.45
CA SER A 132 -15.62 -14.81 5.48
C SER A 132 -14.20 -14.26 5.40
N VAL A 133 -13.39 -14.54 6.41
CA VAL A 133 -12.00 -14.05 6.46
C VAL A 133 -11.11 -15.04 5.71
N ASP A 134 -10.52 -14.57 4.62
CA ASP A 134 -9.48 -15.26 3.87
C ASP A 134 -8.45 -14.27 3.33
N VAL A 135 -7.43 -14.78 2.63
CA VAL A 135 -6.35 -13.98 2.01
C VAL A 135 -6.86 -12.77 1.19
N THR A 136 -8.07 -12.82 0.63
CA THR A 136 -8.63 -11.72 -0.16
C THR A 136 -9.34 -10.66 0.66
N SER A 137 -9.67 -10.92 1.93
CA SER A 137 -10.35 -9.97 2.82
C SER A 137 -9.54 -8.70 3.03
N GLY A 138 -8.21 -8.83 3.09
CA GLY A 138 -7.27 -7.71 3.13
C GLY A 138 -7.33 -6.77 1.94
N LEU A 139 -7.93 -7.19 0.81
CA LEU A 139 -7.95 -6.44 -0.44
C LEU A 139 -9.29 -5.76 -0.73
N ARG A 140 -10.25 -5.84 0.21
CA ARG A 140 -11.63 -5.37 0.08
C ARG A 140 -11.82 -3.96 0.65
N HIS A 141 -11.25 -2.95 -0.02
CA HIS A 141 -11.39 -1.55 0.40
C HIS A 141 -12.48 -0.81 -0.38
N HIS A 142 -13.23 0.06 0.32
CA HIS A 142 -14.20 0.92 -0.34
C HIS A 142 -13.49 2.00 -1.20
N PRO A 143 -14.03 2.39 -2.36
CA PRO A 143 -13.39 3.39 -3.23
C PRO A 143 -13.08 4.73 -2.54
N GLY A 144 -13.95 5.17 -1.63
CA GLY A 144 -13.74 6.37 -0.80
C GLY A 144 -12.58 6.24 0.20
N GLU A 145 -12.39 5.07 0.82
CA GLU A 145 -11.22 4.80 1.68
C GLU A 145 -9.93 4.87 0.86
N ASN A 146 -9.94 4.33 -0.36
CA ASN A 146 -8.79 4.40 -1.27
C ASN A 146 -8.38 5.85 -1.58
N ILE A 147 -9.34 6.77 -1.70
CA ILE A 147 -9.03 8.20 -1.90
C ILE A 147 -8.32 8.76 -0.68
N PHE A 148 -8.77 8.46 0.54
CA PHE A 148 -8.11 8.96 1.76
C PHE A 148 -6.70 8.37 1.91
N ARG A 149 -6.55 7.05 1.69
CA ARG A 149 -5.24 6.37 1.71
C ARG A 149 -4.28 6.96 0.69
N LEU A 150 -4.76 7.24 -0.52
CA LEU A 150 -3.96 7.90 -1.56
C LEU A 150 -3.52 9.30 -1.12
N MET A 151 -4.44 10.13 -0.60
CA MET A 151 -4.11 11.47 -0.11
C MET A 151 -3.06 11.44 1.01
N PHE A 152 -3.19 10.51 1.96
CA PHE A 152 -2.23 10.35 3.05
C PHE A 152 -0.90 9.76 2.58
N THR A 153 -0.91 8.88 1.57
CA THR A 153 0.32 8.41 0.93
C THR A 153 1.05 9.57 0.25
N SER A 154 0.36 10.39 -0.53
CA SER A 154 0.95 11.59 -1.14
C SER A 154 1.43 12.59 -0.10
N LEU A 155 0.69 12.78 0.99
CA LEU A 155 1.12 13.59 2.14
C LEU A 155 2.38 13.03 2.79
N ALA A 156 2.46 11.71 2.99
CA ALA A 156 3.63 11.05 3.54
C ALA A 156 4.85 11.29 2.63
N VAL A 157 4.69 11.19 1.32
CA VAL A 157 5.75 11.51 0.35
C VAL A 157 6.18 12.98 0.45
N LEU A 158 5.23 13.92 0.49
CA LEU A 158 5.52 15.35 0.67
C LEU A 158 6.30 15.62 1.95
N VAL A 159 5.84 15.09 3.08
CA VAL A 159 6.46 15.30 4.41
C VAL A 159 7.84 14.65 4.48
N THR A 160 7.99 13.43 3.95
CA THR A 160 9.25 12.68 4.06
C THR A 160 10.30 13.15 3.08
N GLY A 161 9.95 13.60 1.88
CA GLY A 161 10.93 13.78 0.80
C GLY A 161 11.40 12.45 0.21
N ALA A 162 10.57 11.40 0.30
CA ALA A 162 10.92 10.09 -0.23
C ALA A 162 11.12 10.14 -1.76
N SER A 163 12.21 9.53 -2.23
CA SER A 163 12.47 9.32 -3.66
C SER A 163 11.44 8.36 -4.27
N LEU A 164 11.31 8.39 -5.60
CA LEU A 164 10.41 7.48 -6.30
C LEU A 164 10.76 6.02 -6.02
N GLY A 165 12.04 5.64 -6.09
CA GLY A 165 12.50 4.30 -5.71
C GLY A 165 12.11 3.88 -4.27
N LEU A 166 12.21 4.78 -3.29
CA LEU A 166 11.79 4.47 -1.91
C LEU A 166 10.27 4.27 -1.81
N VAL A 167 9.48 5.08 -2.52
CA VAL A 167 8.03 4.93 -2.58
C VAL A 167 7.63 3.61 -3.24
N MET A 168 8.29 3.22 -4.34
CA MET A 168 8.03 1.96 -5.04
C MET A 168 8.42 0.74 -4.20
N LEU A 169 9.56 0.82 -3.49
CA LEU A 169 9.96 -0.20 -2.51
C LEU A 169 8.89 -0.36 -1.42
N TYR A 170 8.47 0.75 -0.81
CA TYR A 170 7.43 0.76 0.22
C TYR A 170 6.11 0.15 -0.28
N GLN A 171 5.62 0.57 -1.45
CA GLN A 171 4.38 0.03 -2.02
C GLN A 171 4.46 -1.48 -2.29
N THR A 172 5.62 -1.97 -2.73
CA THR A 172 5.84 -3.40 -2.99
C THR A 172 5.78 -4.20 -1.69
N ILE A 173 6.46 -3.72 -0.64
CA ILE A 173 6.44 -4.33 0.69
C ILE A 173 5.01 -4.30 1.26
N SER A 174 4.37 -3.13 1.24
CA SER A 174 3.03 -2.93 1.78
C SER A 174 1.99 -3.84 1.12
N ALA A 175 2.03 -3.97 -0.21
CA ALA A 175 1.11 -4.82 -0.93
C ALA A 175 1.32 -6.32 -0.66
N PHE A 176 2.58 -6.75 -0.43
CA PHE A 176 2.86 -8.12 0.01
C PHE A 176 2.25 -8.40 1.39
N PHE A 177 2.40 -7.47 2.34
CA PHE A 177 1.83 -7.60 3.68
C PHE A 177 0.30 -7.47 3.69
N ALA A 178 -0.31 -6.80 2.71
CA ALA A 178 -1.78 -6.73 2.60
C ALA A 178 -2.43 -8.10 2.32
N ALA A 179 -1.70 -9.04 1.72
CA ALA A 179 -2.14 -10.41 1.52
C ALA A 179 -1.87 -11.33 2.73
N LEU A 180 -1.23 -10.80 3.79
CA LEU A 180 -1.01 -11.48 5.05
C LEU A 180 -2.11 -11.09 6.04
N THR A 181 -3.32 -11.62 5.85
CA THR A 181 -4.49 -11.48 6.74
C THR A 181 -4.88 -12.81 7.34
#